data_AF-A0A522DLZ8-F1
#
_entry.id   AF-A0A522DLZ8-F1
#
_cell.length_a   1.000
_cell.length_b   1.000
_cell.length_c   1.000
_cell.angle_alpha   90.00
_cell.angle_beta   90.00
_cell.angle_gamma   90.00
#
_symmetry.space_group_name_H-M   'P 1'
#
loop_
_entity.id
_entity.type
_entity.pdbx_description
1 polymer ?
#
loop_
_entity_poly.entity_id
_entity_poly.type
_entity_poly.pdbx_seq_one_letter_code
_entity_poly.pdbx_strand_id
1 'polypeptide(L)' 'MIENTVRVFRSEEGLPREKQLAWKIAKVAADPVEVTDEVAEMVINRVIDNAAVA' A
#
# COMPACT_ATOMS: atom_id res chain seq x y z
N MET A 1 8.88 13.37 1.66
CA MET A 1 8.63 12.25 0.73
C MET A 1 9.62 11.14 1.02
N ILE A 2 9.16 9.90 1.22
CA ILE A 2 10.06 8.74 1.43
C ILE A 2 10.41 8.17 0.07
N GLU A 3 11.69 8.23 -0.31
CA GLU A 3 12.18 7.61 -1.54
C GLU A 3 12.55 6.15 -1.29
N ASN A 4 11.99 5.25 -2.10
CA ASN A 4 12.28 3.82 -2.05
C ASN A 4 12.97 3.39 -3.34
N THR A 5 14.28 3.13 -3.28
CA THR A 5 15.00 2.53 -4.42
C THR A 5 14.55 1.09 -4.62
N VAL A 6 14.12 0.76 -5.84
CA VAL A 6 13.67 -0.57 -6.23
C VAL A 6 14.59 -1.10 -7.33
N ARG A 7 15.00 -2.36 -7.18
CA ARG A 7 15.71 -3.12 -8.22
C ARG A 7 15.23 -4.57 -8.19
N VAL A 8 15.48 -5.28 -9.29
CA VAL A 8 15.35 -6.74 -9.33
C VAL A 8 16.50 -7.39 -8.56
N PHE A 9 16.23 -8.53 -7.92
CA PHE A 9 17.20 -9.39 -7.23
C PHE A 9 17.12 -10.78 -7.84
N ARG A 10 18.25 -11.45 -8.07
CA ARG A 10 18.25 -12.87 -8.43
C ARG A 10 17.78 -13.69 -7.23
N SER A 11 17.15 -14.83 -7.47
CA SER A 11 16.61 -15.68 -6.39
C SER A 11 17.68 -16.23 -5.44
N GLU A 12 18.93 -16.34 -5.90
CA GLU A 12 20.09 -16.74 -5.09
C GLU A 12 20.63 -15.61 -4.19
N GLU A 13 20.33 -14.35 -4.52
CA GLU A 13 20.68 -13.19 -3.71
C GLU A 13 19.69 -13.11 -2.54
N GLY A 14 20.07 -13.59 -1.36
CA GLY A 14 19.24 -13.49 -0.16
C GLY A 14 18.78 -12.05 0.10
N LEU A 15 17.47 -11.81 0.03
CA LEU A 15 16.86 -10.50 0.24
C LEU A 15 16.07 -10.49 1.56
N PRO A 16 16.53 -9.73 2.59
CA PRO A 16 15.76 -9.54 3.82
C PRO A 16 14.34 -9.05 3.54
N ARG A 17 13.37 -9.56 4.28
CA ARG A 17 11.94 -9.27 4.09
C ARG A 17 11.66 -7.76 4.13
N GLU A 18 12.34 -7.05 5.02
CA GLU A 18 12.20 -5.61 5.23
C GLU A 18 12.64 -4.78 4.01
N LYS A 19 13.52 -5.34 3.19
CA LYS A 19 14.02 -4.70 1.96
C LYS A 19 13.12 -4.96 0.75
N GLN A 20 12.19 -5.91 0.84
CA GLN A 20 11.25 -6.20 -0.23
C GLN A 20 10.28 -5.03 -0.44
N LEU A 21 9.94 -4.73 -1.70
CA LEU A 21 8.96 -3.69 -2.02
C LEU A 21 7.61 -3.96 -1.36
N ALA A 22 7.17 -5.23 -1.34
CA ALA A 22 5.93 -5.63 -0.69
C ALA A 22 5.89 -5.27 0.81
N TRP A 23 7.01 -5.44 1.53
CA TRP A 23 7.11 -5.04 2.94
C TRP A 23 7.00 -3.54 3.12
N LYS A 24 7.68 -2.77 2.26
CA LYS A 24 7.63 -1.30 2.29
C LYS A 24 6.21 -0.78 2.03
N ILE A 25 5.49 -1.36 1.07
CA ILE A 25 4.07 -1.04 0.81
C ILE A 25 3.21 -1.40 2.02
N ALA A 26 3.38 -2.60 2.58
CA ALA A 26 2.63 -3.04 3.76
C ALA A 26 2.85 -2.11 4.96
N LYS A 27 4.08 -1.60 5.14
CA LYS A 27 4.41 -0.63 6.19
C LYS A 27 3.63 0.67 6.03
N VAL A 28 3.51 1.20 4.80
CA VAL A 28 2.72 2.41 4.53
C VAL A 28 1.23 2.14 4.71
N ALA A 29 0.74 0.99 4.26
CA ALA A 29 -0.67 0.62 4.40
C ALA A 29 -1.11 0.41 5.86
N ALA A 30 -0.20 -0.02 6.72
CA ALA A 30 -0.43 -0.24 8.15
C ALA A 30 -0.09 1.00 9.01
N ASP A 31 0.38 2.09 8.41
CA ASP A 31 0.70 3.33 9.11
C ASP A 31 -0.60 3.91 9.69
N PRO A 32 -0.71 4.12 11.02
CA PRO A 32 -1.93 4.63 11.65
C PRO A 32 -2.06 6.16 11.46
N VAL A 33 -2.03 6.60 10.20
CA VAL A 33 -2.27 7.99 9.84
C VAL A 33 -3.76 8.30 9.93
N GLU A 34 -4.06 9.54 10.29
CA GLU A 34 -5.44 10.03 10.33
C GLU A 34 -6.05 9.96 8.93
N VAL A 35 -7.28 9.44 8.86
CA VAL A 35 -8.10 9.45 7.64
C VAL A 35 -8.98 10.69 7.71
N THR A 36 -8.81 11.61 6.76
CA THR A 36 -9.63 12.82 6.70
C THR A 36 -11.06 12.49 6.27
N ASP A 37 -12.01 13.34 6.63
CA ASP A 37 -13.42 13.18 6.26
C ASP A 37 -13.63 13.07 4.73
N GLU A 38 -12.92 13.89 3.96
CA GLU A 38 -12.96 13.86 2.48
C GLU A 38 -12.50 12.50 1.92
N VAL A 39 -11.44 11.93 2.49
CA VAL A 39 -10.94 10.60 2.09
C VAL A 39 -11.94 9.51 2.47
N ALA A 40 -12.51 9.59 3.67
CA ALA A 40 -13.51 8.62 4.14
C ALA A 40 -14.77 8.62 3.24
N GLU A 41 -15.27 9.80 2.88
CA GLU A 41 -16.42 9.96 1.97
C GLU A 41 -16.15 9.31 0.61
N MET A 42 -14.96 9.54 0.03
CA MET A 42 -14.56 8.94 -1.24
C MET A 42 -14.44 7.41 -1.17
N VAL A 43 -13.93 6.87 -0.06
CA VAL A 43 -13.85 5.41 0.15
C VAL A 43 -15.26 4.79 0.23
N ILE A 44 -16.20 5.45 0.92
CA ILE A 44 -17.60 5.02 1.01
C ILE A 44 -18.22 4.94 -0.38
N ASN A 45 -18.09 6.00 -1.18
CA ASN A 45 -18.60 6.03 -2.56
C ASN A 45 -18.03 4.88 -3.40
N ARG A 46 -16.73 4.59 -3.27
CA ARG A 46 -16.09 3.50 -4.01
C ARG A 46 -16.62 2.12 -3.64
N VAL A 47 -16.96 1.90 -2.37
CA VAL A 47 -17.56 0.64 -1.92
C VAL A 47 -18.95 0.47 -2.55
N ILE A 48 -19.75 1.53 -2.56
CA ILE A 48 -21.10 1.55 -3.17
C ILE A 48 -21.00 1.26 -4.68
N ASP A 49 -20.10 1.95 -5.39
CA ASP A 49 -19.92 1.77 -6.84
C ASP A 49 -19.55 0.33 -7.20
N ASN A 50 -18.59 -0.27 -6.48
CA ASN A 50 -18.18 -1.64 -6.73
C ASN A 50 -19.30 -2.64 -6.42
N ALA A 51 -20.09 -2.39 -5.38
CA ALA A 51 -21.21 -3.24 -4.99
C ALA A 51 -22.40 -3.14 -5.96
N ALA A 52 -22.61 -1.98 -6.58
CA ALA A 52 -23.69 -1.77 -7.55
C ALA A 52 -23.44 -2.49 -8.90
N VAL A 53 -22.18 -2.79 -9.22
CA VAL A 53 -21.78 -3.50 -10.46
C VAL A 53 -21.70 -5.02 -10.28
N ALA A 54 -21.40 -5.50 -9.06
CA ALA A 54 -21.26 -6.92 -8.73
C ALA A 54 -22.61 -7.66 -8.72
#